data_AF-A0AAE1CSC2-F1
#
_entry.id   AF-A0AAE1CSC2-F1
#
_cell.length_a   1.000
_cell.length_b   1.000
_cell.length_c   1.000
_cell.angle_alpha   90.00
_cell.angle_beta   90.00
_cell.angle_gamma   90.00
#
_symmetry.space_group_name_H-M   'P 1'
#
loop_
_entity.id
_entity.type
_entity.pdbx_description
1 polymer ?
#
loop_
_entity_poly.entity_id
_entity_poly.type
_entity_poly.pdbx_seq_one_letter_code
_entity_poly.pdbx_strand_id
1 'polypeptide(L)'
;MYFCMEDQTASPQTLWCAASVVTIIGYLLNLMIYWRSGIKFSHQLFWQHLRSCFLFQGLSMALSPILVSLTETISTDTIYAMTTLMLLANFLFYNYNYSEGSHIPGPLSLNAALFASVCLASRLHNAWHAFTTVTVSFQLFALGPSLRKNLMVLL
;
A
#
# COMPACT_ATOMS: atom_id res chain seq x y z
N MET A 1 -10.19 3.49 7.72
CA MET A 1 -9.83 2.07 7.93
C MET A 1 -9.45 1.82 9.38
N TYR A 2 -8.42 2.49 9.91
CA TYR A 2 -7.96 2.38 11.30
C TYR A 2 -9.10 2.43 12.35
N PHE A 3 -9.87 3.53 12.39
CA PHE A 3 -10.96 3.69 13.37
C PHE A 3 -12.04 2.59 13.29
N CYS A 4 -12.36 2.10 12.09
CA CYS A 4 -13.36 1.05 11.90
C CYS A 4 -12.89 -0.33 12.41
N MET A 5 -11.57 -0.54 12.40
CA MET A 5 -10.93 -1.73 12.95
C MET A 5 -10.72 -1.62 14.47
N GLU A 6 -10.48 -0.41 14.98
CA GLU A 6 -10.39 -0.11 16.40
C GLU A 6 -11.74 -0.34 17.09
N ASP A 7 -12.84 0.07 16.47
CA ASP A 7 -14.21 -0.15 16.95
C ASP A 7 -14.74 -1.59 16.74
N GLN A 8 -13.92 -2.51 16.21
CA GLN A 8 -14.30 -3.89 15.84
C GLN A 8 -15.52 -4.02 14.92
N THR A 9 -15.91 -2.94 14.24
CA THR A 9 -17.12 -2.91 13.40
C THR A 9 -16.90 -3.59 12.04
N ALA A 10 -15.66 -3.65 11.56
CA ALA A 10 -15.31 -4.31 10.31
C ALA A 10 -14.35 -5.48 10.53
N SER A 11 -14.70 -6.66 10.01
CA SER A 11 -13.82 -7.82 10.07
C SER A 11 -12.60 -7.62 9.14
N PRO A 12 -11.38 -7.99 9.57
CA PRO A 12 -10.17 -7.77 8.78
C PRO A 12 -10.22 -8.54 7.44
N GLN A 13 -10.89 -9.69 7.45
CA GLN A 13 -11.08 -10.53 6.26
C GLN A 13 -11.91 -9.82 5.18
N THR A 14 -12.98 -9.13 5.56
CA THR A 14 -13.81 -8.40 4.59
C THR A 14 -13.06 -7.24 3.96
N LEU A 15 -12.26 -6.52 4.75
CA LEU A 15 -11.40 -5.44 4.24
C LEU A 15 -10.30 -5.96 3.32
N TRP A 16 -9.70 -7.11 3.63
CA TRP A 16 -8.74 -7.75 2.74
C TRP A 16 -9.36 -8.23 1.43
N CYS A 17 -10.54 -8.84 1.50
CA CYS A 17 -11.29 -9.25 0.30
C CYS A 17 -11.70 -8.04 -0.55
N ALA A 18 -12.14 -6.95 0.06
CA ALA A 18 -12.43 -5.72 -0.67
C ALA A 18 -11.16 -5.17 -1.35
N ALA A 19 -10.03 -5.18 -0.65
CA ALA A 19 -8.73 -4.73 -1.17
C ALA A 19 -8.24 -5.61 -2.34
N SER A 20 -8.40 -6.93 -2.25
CA SER A 20 -8.06 -7.84 -3.35
C SER A 20 -8.98 -7.65 -4.56
N VAL A 21 -10.29 -7.43 -4.36
CA VAL A 21 -11.22 -7.08 -5.44
C VAL A 21 -10.81 -5.77 -6.12
N VAL A 22 -10.46 -4.73 -5.36
CA VAL A 22 -10.01 -3.44 -5.90
C VAL A 22 -8.74 -3.60 -6.74
N THR A 23 -7.77 -4.41 -6.30
CA THR A 23 -6.55 -4.66 -7.08
C THR A 23 -6.81 -5.44 -8.35
N ILE A 24 -7.70 -6.44 -8.33
CA ILE A 24 -8.13 -7.17 -9.53
C ILE A 24 -8.77 -6.20 -10.53
N ILE A 25 -9.71 -5.37 -10.06
CA ILE A 25 -10.36 -4.34 -10.90
C ILE A 25 -9.31 -3.38 -11.47
N GLY A 26 -8.37 -2.92 -10.65
CA GLY A 26 -7.27 -2.05 -11.08
C GLY A 26 -6.41 -2.69 -12.18
N TYR A 27 -6.06 -3.98 -12.05
CA TYR A 27 -5.34 -4.72 -13.07
C TYR A 27 -6.14 -4.92 -14.35
N LEU A 28 -7.45 -5.20 -14.25
CA LEU A 28 -8.34 -5.34 -15.40
C LEU A 28 -8.48 -4.02 -16.16
N LEU A 29 -8.64 -2.90 -15.45
CA LEU A 29 -8.64 -1.56 -16.04
C LEU A 29 -7.31 -1.28 -16.75
N ASN A 30 -6.20 -1.63 -16.11
CA ASN A 30 -4.87 -1.45 -16.68
C ASN A 30 -4.69 -2.29 -17.96
N LEU A 31 -5.16 -3.55 -17.95
CA LEU A 31 -5.16 -4.41 -19.13
C LEU A 31 -6.02 -3.86 -20.26
N MET A 32 -7.21 -3.33 -19.94
CA MET A 32 -8.07 -2.67 -20.94
C MET A 32 -7.40 -1.44 -21.54
N ILE A 33 -6.67 -0.66 -20.75
CA ILE A 33 -5.88 0.49 -21.21
C ILE A 33 -4.75 0.02 -22.14
N TYR A 34 -3.97 -0.99 -21.75
CA TYR A 34 -2.91 -1.56 -22.60
C TYR A 34 -3.46 -2.09 -23.93
N TRP A 35 -4.60 -2.79 -23.87
CA TRP A 35 -5.27 -3.32 -25.06
C TRP A 35 -5.75 -2.20 -25.99
N ARG A 36 -6.35 -1.14 -25.44
CA ARG A 36 -6.83 0.01 -26.21
C ARG A 36 -5.70 0.84 -26.82
N SER A 37 -4.57 0.99 -26.11
CA SER A 37 -3.42 1.77 -26.59
C SER A 37 -2.50 0.99 -27.53
N GLY A 38 -2.77 -0.29 -27.81
CA GLY A 38 -1.93 -1.12 -28.69
C GLY A 38 -0.51 -1.37 -28.19
N ILE A 39 -0.24 -1.08 -26.91
CA ILE A 39 1.07 -1.25 -26.28
C ILE A 39 1.29 -2.74 -26.01
N LYS A 40 2.43 -3.28 -26.44
CA LYS A 40 2.76 -4.70 -26.23
C LYS A 40 2.82 -5.02 -24.73
N PHE A 41 2.03 -6.00 -24.30
CA PHE A 41 2.04 -6.48 -22.92
C PHE A 41 3.40 -7.10 -22.59
N SER A 42 4.11 -6.55 -21.61
CA SER A 42 5.37 -7.12 -21.13
C SER A 42 5.10 -8.16 -20.06
N HIS A 43 5.18 -9.44 -20.45
CA HIS A 43 4.99 -10.56 -19.53
C HIS A 43 6.01 -10.53 -18.38
N GLN A 44 7.25 -10.11 -18.65
CA GLN A 44 8.30 -10.03 -17.64
C GLN A 44 7.97 -9.02 -16.53
N LEU A 45 7.45 -7.85 -16.89
CA LEU A 45 7.06 -6.83 -15.91
C LEU A 45 5.90 -7.33 -15.04
N PHE A 46 4.93 -8.01 -15.63
CA PHE A 46 3.81 -8.61 -14.89
C PHE A 46 4.30 -9.64 -13.85
N TRP A 47 5.22 -10.53 -14.23
CA TRP A 47 5.81 -11.50 -13.30
C TRP A 47 6.60 -10.84 -12.17
N GLN A 48 7.31 -9.74 -12.45
CA GLN A 48 8.01 -8.97 -11.42
C GLN A 48 7.03 -8.38 -10.41
N HIS A 49 5.92 -7.78 -10.87
CA HIS A 49 4.88 -7.28 -9.97
C HIS A 49 4.24 -8.37 -9.14
N LEU A 50 3.88 -9.51 -9.74
CA LEU A 50 3.31 -10.65 -9.01
C LEU A 50 4.28 -11.17 -7.94
N ARG A 51 5.55 -11.35 -8.29
CA ARG A 51 6.57 -11.80 -7.35
C ARG A 51 6.74 -10.82 -6.20
N SER A 52 6.81 -9.52 -6.47
CA SER A 52 6.90 -8.49 -5.43
C SER A 52 5.66 -8.45 -4.53
N CYS A 53 4.46 -8.56 -5.10
CA CYS A 53 3.22 -8.64 -4.31
C CYS A 53 3.21 -9.87 -3.40
N PHE A 54 3.59 -11.05 -3.90
CA PHE A 54 3.62 -12.27 -3.12
C PHE A 54 4.65 -12.20 -1.98
N LEU A 55 5.86 -11.71 -2.27
CA LEU A 55 6.90 -11.49 -1.28
C LEU A 55 6.47 -10.49 -0.20
N PHE A 56 5.85 -9.38 -0.61
CA PHE A 56 5.34 -8.37 0.32
C PHE A 56 4.23 -8.94 1.21
N GLN A 57 3.33 -9.73 0.65
CA GLN A 57 2.24 -10.37 1.40
C GLN A 57 2.77 -11.37 2.42
N GLY A 58 3.70 -12.24 2.01
CA GLY A 58 4.32 -13.23 2.91
C GLY A 58 5.13 -12.56 4.03
N LEU A 59 5.94 -11.56 3.69
CA LEU A 59 6.71 -10.80 4.68
C LEU A 59 5.80 -10.07 5.65
N SER A 60 4.73 -9.43 5.16
CA SER A 60 3.77 -8.73 6.02
C SER A 60 3.05 -9.67 6.97
N MET A 61 2.69 -10.89 6.54
CA MET A 61 2.12 -11.89 7.45
C MET A 61 3.10 -12.31 8.54
N ALA A 62 4.35 -12.60 8.16
CA ALA A 62 5.39 -13.05 9.10
C ALA A 62 5.77 -11.97 10.10
N LEU A 63 5.86 -10.71 9.66
CA LEU A 63 6.22 -9.58 10.50
C LEU A 63 5.04 -9.08 11.35
N SER A 64 3.79 -9.30 10.94
CA SER A 64 2.62 -8.76 11.64
C SER A 64 2.55 -9.08 13.15
N PRO A 65 2.76 -10.33 13.62
CA PRO A 65 2.76 -10.61 15.07
C PRO A 65 3.98 -9.99 15.78
N ILE A 66 5.11 -9.86 15.07
CA ILE A 66 6.35 -9.24 15.59
C ILE A 66 6.16 -7.74 15.76
N LEU A 67 5.49 -7.06 14.83
CA LEU A 67 5.17 -5.63 14.92
C LEU A 67 4.31 -5.34 16.17
N VAL A 68 3.28 -6.15 16.40
CA VAL A 68 2.39 -5.97 17.55
C VAL A 68 3.15 -6.16 18.85
N SER A 69 3.96 -7.23 18.96
CA SER A 69 4.70 -7.50 20.19
C SER A 69 5.81 -6.48 20.48
N LEU A 70 6.54 -6.02 19.45
CA LEU A 70 7.66 -5.08 19.64
C LEU A 70 7.16 -3.69 20.06
N THR A 71 6.01 -3.27 19.51
CA THR A 71 5.47 -1.91 19.72
C THR A 71 4.54 -1.79 20.91
N GLU A 72 4.22 -2.90 21.59
CA GLU A 72 3.47 -2.89 22.85
C GLU A 72 4.19 -2.08 23.94
N THR A 73 5.52 -2.08 23.91
CA THR A 73 6.38 -1.32 24.84
C THR A 73 6.48 0.18 24.51
N ILE A 74 6.00 0.60 23.34
CA ILE A 74 6.08 1.98 22.86
C ILE A 74 4.78 2.72 23.19
N SER A 75 4.90 3.96 23.67
CA SER A 75 3.73 4.79 24.00
C SER A 75 2.89 5.14 22.77
N THR A 76 1.57 5.21 22.95
CA THR A 76 0.61 5.59 21.91
C THR A 76 0.91 6.95 21.32
N ASP A 77 1.29 7.92 22.15
CA ASP A 77 1.54 9.29 21.74
C ASP A 77 2.74 9.38 20.80
N THR A 78 3.80 8.63 21.10
CA THR A 78 4.97 8.54 20.21
C THR A 78 4.64 7.85 18.89
N ILE A 79 3.75 6.87 18.87
CA ILE A 79 3.34 6.18 17.64
C ILE A 79 2.56 7.13 16.73
N TYR A 80 1.61 7.90 17.28
CA TYR A 80 0.88 8.90 16.49
C TYR A 80 1.81 10.02 16.00
N ALA A 81 2.75 10.49 16.82
CA ALA A 81 3.73 11.48 16.40
C ALA A 81 4.62 10.97 15.25
N MET A 82 5.17 9.76 15.36
CA MET A 82 6.00 9.18 14.29
C MET A 82 5.19 8.89 13.02
N THR A 83 3.95 8.40 13.16
CA THR A 83 3.05 8.16 12.03
C THR A 83 2.76 9.44 11.26
N THR A 84 2.42 10.52 11.98
CA THR A 84 2.10 11.82 11.36
C THR A 84 3.32 12.44 10.68
N LEU A 85 4.51 12.39 11.32
CA LEU A 85 5.76 12.84 10.70
C LEU A 85 6.11 12.07 9.44
N MET A 86 5.89 10.75 9.43
CA MET A 86 6.21 9.90 8.29
C MET A 86 5.19 10.04 7.16
N LEU A 87 3.93 10.30 7.48
CA LEU A 87 2.92 10.68 6.49
C LEU A 87 3.24 12.06 5.89
N LEU A 88 3.70 13.02 6.70
CA LEU A 88 4.16 14.33 6.23
C LEU A 88 5.37 14.16 5.30
N ALA A 89 6.34 13.33 5.68
CA ALA A 89 7.49 13.01 4.84
C ALA A 89 7.06 12.34 3.53
N ASN A 90 6.12 11.38 3.57
CA ASN A 90 5.56 10.78 2.37
C ASN A 90 5.01 11.86 1.42
N PHE A 91 4.24 12.81 1.94
CA PHE A 91 3.65 13.91 1.17
C PHE A 91 4.72 14.85 0.61
N LEU A 92 5.70 15.28 1.41
CA LEU A 92 6.75 16.21 0.98
C LEU A 92 7.69 15.60 -0.08
N PHE A 93 8.03 14.32 0.07
CA PHE A 93 8.94 13.61 -0.83
C PHE A 93 8.21 12.85 -1.94
N TYR A 94 6.88 12.94 -2.00
CA TYR A 94 6.15 12.38 -3.12
C TYR A 94 6.56 13.14 -4.39
N ASN A 95 7.04 12.39 -5.38
CA ASN A 95 7.47 13.00 -6.62
C ASN A 95 6.24 13.42 -7.44
N TYR A 96 5.85 14.69 -7.32
CA TYR A 96 4.77 15.30 -8.11
C TYR A 96 5.25 15.83 -9.46
N ASN A 97 6.52 15.64 -9.83
CA ASN A 97 7.05 16.16 -11.09
C ASN A 97 6.37 15.47 -12.28
N TYR A 98 5.40 16.15 -12.88
CA TYR A 98 4.69 15.73 -14.08
C TYR A 98 5.59 15.68 -15.34
N SER A 99 6.72 16.38 -15.32
CA SER A 99 7.50 16.71 -16.52
C SER A 99 8.38 15.56 -17.06
N GLU A 100 8.62 14.49 -16.30
CA GLU A 100 9.59 13.44 -16.69
C GLU A 100 8.97 12.04 -16.90
N GLY A 101 7.64 11.93 -16.98
CA GLY A 101 6.97 10.64 -17.23
C GLY A 101 7.14 9.59 -16.12
N SER A 102 7.74 9.95 -15.00
CA SER A 102 7.98 9.09 -13.83
C SER A 102 7.00 9.43 -12.69
N HIS A 103 5.72 9.15 -12.91
CA HIS A 103 4.66 9.17 -11.87
C HIS A 103 4.80 8.02 -10.86
N ILE A 104 6.03 7.64 -10.53
CA ILE A 104 6.34 6.59 -9.58
C ILE A 104 6.79 7.28 -8.29
N PRO A 105 6.16 7.01 -7.15
CA PRO A 105 6.62 7.56 -5.87
C PRO A 105 8.08 7.16 -5.66
N GLY A 106 8.90 8.13 -5.28
CA GLY A 106 10.30 7.87 -4.96
C GLY A 106 10.42 6.84 -3.83
N PRO A 107 11.53 6.05 -3.77
CA PRO A 107 11.72 5.03 -2.74
C PRO A 107 11.55 5.57 -1.32
N LEU A 108 11.99 6.82 -1.07
CA LEU A 108 11.85 7.48 0.22
C LEU A 108 10.39 7.72 0.61
N SER A 109 9.57 8.22 -0.33
CA SER A 109 8.15 8.48 -0.10
C SER A 109 7.40 7.18 0.16
N LEU A 110 7.65 6.14 -0.64
CA LEU A 110 7.01 4.83 -0.48
C LEU A 110 7.38 4.19 0.87
N ASN A 111 8.66 4.23 1.25
CA ASN A 111 9.11 3.72 2.55
C ASN A 111 8.51 4.50 3.73
N ALA A 112 8.41 5.83 3.62
CA ALA A 112 7.78 6.65 4.66
C ALA A 112 6.30 6.33 4.85
N ALA A 113 5.55 6.15 3.74
CA ALA A 113 4.15 5.73 3.80
C ALA A 113 3.99 4.33 4.42
N LEU A 114 4.83 3.37 4.01
CA LEU A 114 4.79 2.02 4.58
C LEU A 114 5.13 2.02 6.07
N PHE A 115 6.13 2.80 6.49
CA PHE A 115 6.50 2.91 7.89
C PHE A 115 5.39 3.56 8.72
N ALA A 116 4.77 4.65 8.24
CA ALA A 116 3.60 5.26 8.88
C ALA A 116 2.46 4.24 9.03
N SER A 117 2.20 3.47 7.98
CA SER A 117 1.17 2.43 7.97
C SER A 117 1.46 1.31 8.97
N VAL A 118 2.73 0.91 9.10
CA VAL A 118 3.20 -0.08 10.07
C VAL A 118 3.05 0.42 11.50
N CYS A 119 3.46 1.66 11.80
CA CYS A 119 3.30 2.26 13.12
C CYS A 119 1.83 2.33 13.53
N LEU A 120 0.96 2.72 12.60
CA LEU A 120 -0.48 2.75 12.85
C LEU A 120 -1.06 1.34 13.02
N ALA A 121 -0.65 0.40 12.16
CA ALA A 121 -1.07 -1.00 12.19
C ALA A 121 -0.71 -1.70 13.51
N SER A 122 0.41 -1.32 14.12
CA SER A 122 0.95 -1.98 15.31
C SER A 122 0.11 -1.75 16.57
N ARG A 123 -0.74 -0.71 16.58
CA ARG A 123 -1.70 -0.44 17.66
C ARG A 123 -2.96 -1.27 17.60
N LEU A 124 -3.20 -2.00 16.49
CA LEU A 124 -4.36 -2.86 16.40
C LEU A 124 -4.12 -4.16 17.15
N HIS A 125 -5.13 -4.57 17.93
CA HIS A 125 -5.07 -5.70 18.85
C HIS A 125 -4.77 -7.06 18.19
N ASN A 126 -4.97 -7.16 16.87
CA ASN A 126 -4.96 -8.41 16.13
C ASN A 126 -3.99 -8.33 14.95
N ALA A 127 -3.09 -9.31 14.83
CA ALA A 127 -2.16 -9.42 13.71
C ALA A 127 -2.87 -9.39 12.34
N TRP A 128 -4.05 -9.99 12.23
CA TRP A 128 -4.84 -9.92 11.00
C TRP A 128 -5.22 -8.49 10.59
N HIS A 129 -5.45 -7.58 11.54
CA HIS A 129 -5.78 -6.20 11.21
C HIS A 129 -4.53 -5.40 10.85
N ALA A 130 -3.40 -5.68 11.49
CA ALA A 130 -2.12 -5.06 11.14
C ALA A 130 -1.68 -5.46 9.72
N PHE A 131 -1.73 -6.75 9.41
CA PHE A 131 -1.46 -7.29 8.08
C PHE A 131 -2.31 -6.62 6.99
N THR A 132 -3.62 -6.51 7.21
CA THR A 132 -4.54 -5.96 6.21
C THR A 132 -4.34 -4.46 6.03
N THR A 133 -4.06 -3.71 7.09
CA THR A 133 -3.74 -2.28 7.03
C THR A 133 -2.48 -2.01 6.20
N VAL A 134 -1.41 -2.77 6.43
CA VAL A 134 -0.15 -2.65 5.66
C VAL A 134 -0.35 -3.06 4.20
N THR A 135 -1.15 -4.10 3.95
CA THR A 135 -1.50 -4.55 2.59
C THR A 135 -2.25 -3.49 1.81
N VAL A 136 -3.31 -2.92 2.39
CA VAL A 136 -4.10 -1.85 1.76
C VAL A 136 -3.23 -0.63 1.50
N SER A 137 -2.36 -0.29 2.44
CA SER A 137 -1.45 0.85 2.29
C SER A 137 -0.46 0.64 1.13
N PHE A 138 0.13 -0.55 1.02
CA PHE A 138 0.96 -0.89 -0.13
C PHE A 138 0.19 -0.78 -1.46
N GLN A 139 -1.05 -1.25 -1.51
CA GLN A 139 -1.87 -1.12 -2.71
C GLN A 139 -2.15 0.35 -3.07
N LEU A 140 -2.47 1.19 -2.08
CA LEU A 140 -2.72 2.61 -2.31
C LEU A 140 -1.49 3.37 -2.76
N PHE A 141 -0.35 3.17 -2.07
CA PHE A 141 0.85 3.96 -2.32
C PHE A 141 1.75 3.40 -3.43
N ALA A 142 1.78 2.08 -3.67
CA ALA A 142 2.61 1.48 -4.71
C ALA A 142 1.85 1.27 -6.02
N LEU A 143 0.63 0.70 -5.96
CA LEU A 143 -0.14 0.37 -7.17
C LEU A 143 -0.96 1.57 -7.67
N GLY A 144 -1.45 2.43 -6.77
CA GLY A 144 -2.23 3.63 -7.12
C GLY A 144 -1.55 4.57 -8.14
N PRO A 145 -0.30 5.01 -7.90
CA PRO A 145 0.42 5.87 -8.84
C PRO A 145 0.69 5.21 -10.19
N SER A 146 0.98 3.91 -10.19
CA SER A 146 1.17 3.12 -11.42
C SER A 146 -0.08 3.12 -12.31
N LEU A 147 -1.27 3.01 -11.69
CA LEU A 147 -2.54 3.08 -12.41
C LEU A 147 -2.82 4.50 -12.94
N ARG A 148 -2.52 5.54 -12.16
CA ARG A 148 -2.65 6.94 -12.61
C ARG A 148 -1.74 7.26 -13.78
N LYS A 149 -0.50 6.76 -13.76
CA LYS A 149 0.45 6.91 -14.89
C LYS A 149 -0.16 6.37 -16.18
N ASN A 150 -0.71 5.16 -16.14
CA ASN A 150 -1.25 4.50 -17.33
C ASN A 150 -2.54 5.16 -17.83
N LEU A 151 -3.38 5.68 -16.92
CA LEU A 151 -4.54 6.49 -17.29
C LEU A 151 -4.15 7.80 -17.98
N MET A 152 -3.11 8.47 -17.49
CA MET A 152 -2.66 9.74 -18.08
C MET A 152 -2.04 9.56 -19.47
N VAL A 153 -1.41 8.42 -19.75
CA VAL A 153 -0.89 8.10 -21.10
C VAL A 153 -2.01 8.00 -22.15
N LEU A 154 -3.26 7.80 -21.73
CA LEU A 154 -4.41 7.65 -22.64
C LEU A 154 -5.14 8.97 -22.93
N LEU A 155 -4.92 10.02 -22.12
CA LEU A 155 -5.49 11.37 -22.25
C LEU A 155 -4.55 12.30 -23.04
#